data_AF-M0NCH7-F1
#
_entry.id   AF-M0NCH7-F1
#
_cell.length_a   1.000
_cell.length_b   1.000
_cell.length_c   1.000
_cell.angle_alpha   90.00
_cell.angle_beta   90.00
_cell.angle_gamma   90.00
#
_symmetry.space_group_name_H-M   'P 1'
#
loop_
_entity.id
_entity.type
_entity.pdbx_description
1 polymer ?
#
loop_
_entity_poly.entity_id
_entity_poly.type
_entity_poly.pdbx_seq_one_letter_code
_entity_poly.pdbx_strand_id
1 'polypeptide(L)'
;MTEYVDYSCPHCRDYALNTFPQIRREFVASGAVRYVHHDFPIPVNDWSRPAANAAREVQRLGGDQAMFAYTVALFRRQDDFSHGLFKDLAAELNANIDGEKVRQAAKTGAYCKLLNAEAKQASDRGVSATPTVYVNEEKLEAPSANSLIDAIEKAQ
;
A
#
# COMPACT_ATOMS: atom_id res chain seq x y z
N MET A 1 -9.65 -10.05 1.09
CA MET A 1 -8.19 -10.10 1.26
C MET A 1 -7.70 -8.74 1.72
N THR A 2 -6.82 -8.70 2.72
CA THR A 2 -6.37 -7.48 3.38
C THR A 2 -4.85 -7.45 3.47
N GLU A 3 -4.21 -6.50 2.80
CA GLU A 3 -2.76 -6.28 2.84
C GLU A 3 -2.41 -5.22 3.89
N TYR A 4 -1.34 -5.48 4.66
CA TYR A 4 -0.65 -4.51 5.50
C TYR A 4 0.72 -4.21 4.90
N VAL A 5 0.97 -2.96 4.59
CA VAL A 5 2.07 -2.57 3.71
C VAL A 5 2.86 -1.38 4.23
N ASP A 6 4.18 -1.44 4.03
CA ASP A 6 5.09 -0.30 4.20
C ASP A 6 5.70 0.03 2.83
N TYR A 7 5.53 1.28 2.39
CA TYR A 7 6.06 1.75 1.10
C TYR A 7 7.57 1.70 1.00
N SER A 8 8.30 1.66 2.12
CA SER A 8 9.75 1.55 2.17
C SER A 8 10.25 0.10 2.25
N CYS A 9 9.36 -0.89 2.34
CA CYS A 9 9.72 -2.30 2.44
C CYS A 9 10.03 -2.92 1.06
N PRO A 10 11.21 -3.52 0.84
CA PRO A 10 11.54 -4.19 -0.43
C PRO A 10 10.66 -5.40 -0.75
N HIS A 11 10.19 -6.14 0.26
CA HIS A 11 9.25 -7.24 0.06
C HIS A 11 7.86 -6.74 -0.34
N CYS A 12 7.44 -5.56 0.12
CA CYS A 12 6.20 -4.94 -0.33
C CYS A 12 6.30 -4.52 -1.80
N ARG A 13 7.46 -4.01 -2.22
CA ARG A 13 7.75 -3.74 -3.64
C ARG A 13 7.61 -5.00 -4.47
N ASP A 14 8.25 -6.09 -4.06
CA ASP A 14 8.17 -7.38 -4.77
C ASP A 14 6.72 -7.89 -4.85
N TYR A 15 6.01 -7.87 -3.73
CA TYR A 15 4.60 -8.24 -3.68
C TYR A 15 3.73 -7.42 -4.64
N ALA A 16 3.83 -6.09 -4.59
CA ALA A 16 2.99 -5.21 -5.40
C ALA A 16 3.28 -5.32 -6.91
N LEU A 17 4.54 -5.57 -7.28
CA LEU A 17 4.98 -5.60 -8.69
C LEU A 17 4.91 -6.99 -9.33
N ASN A 18 5.12 -8.06 -8.54
CA ASN A 18 5.28 -9.41 -9.07
C ASN A 18 4.19 -10.39 -8.58
N THR A 19 3.73 -10.27 -7.33
CA THR A 19 2.72 -11.19 -6.76
C THR A 19 1.29 -10.72 -6.99
N PHE A 20 0.94 -9.53 -6.50
CA PHE A 20 -0.42 -9.00 -6.52
C PHE A 20 -1.03 -8.87 -7.93
N PRO A 21 -0.27 -8.55 -9.01
CA PRO A 21 -0.87 -8.45 -10.35
C PRO A 21 -1.54 -9.73 -10.82
N GLN A 22 -1.05 -10.91 -10.43
CA GLN A 22 -1.71 -12.18 -10.74
C GLN A 22 -3.05 -12.28 -10.00
N ILE A 23 -3.03 -12.10 -8.68
CA ILE A 23 -4.22 -12.17 -7.84
C ILE A 23 -5.28 -11.16 -8.28
N ARG A 24 -4.84 -9.96 -8.69
CA ARG A 24 -5.74 -8.92 -9.20
C ARG A 24 -6.48 -9.38 -10.45
N ARG A 25 -5.79 -9.99 -11.42
CA ARG A 25 -6.41 -10.45 -12.67
C ARG A 25 -7.40 -11.60 -12.42
N GLU A 26 -7.03 -12.54 -11.57
CA GLU A 26 -7.78 -13.79 -11.38
C GLU A 26 -8.98 -13.61 -10.43
N PHE A 27 -8.82 -12.85 -9.34
CA PHE A 27 -9.82 -12.80 -8.26
C PHE A 27 -10.39 -11.41 -7.99
N VAL A 28 -9.60 -10.34 -8.11
CA VAL A 28 -10.10 -8.99 -7.78
C VAL A 28 -10.90 -8.39 -8.93
N ALA A 29 -10.43 -8.54 -10.17
CA ALA A 29 -11.08 -7.98 -11.36
C ALA A 29 -12.46 -8.59 -11.64
N SER A 30 -12.65 -9.87 -11.29
CA SER A 30 -13.93 -10.57 -11.39
C SER A 30 -14.88 -10.26 -10.22
N GLY A 31 -14.38 -9.61 -9.16
CA GLY A 31 -15.13 -9.36 -7.92
C GLY A 31 -15.18 -10.53 -6.95
N ALA A 32 -14.52 -11.66 -7.25
CA ALA A 32 -14.45 -12.82 -6.36
C ALA A 32 -13.75 -12.49 -5.02
N VAL A 33 -12.79 -11.57 -5.04
CA VAL A 33 -12.08 -11.10 -3.84
C VAL A 33 -12.14 -9.58 -3.76
N ARG A 34 -12.64 -9.06 -2.64
CA ARG A 34 -12.42 -7.66 -2.25
C ARG A 34 -11.00 -7.51 -1.71
N TYR A 35 -10.24 -6.60 -2.31
CA TYR A 35 -8.91 -6.20 -1.82
C TYR A 35 -9.00 -4.98 -0.91
N VAL A 36 -8.31 -5.01 0.22
CA VAL A 36 -8.20 -3.90 1.18
C VAL A 36 -6.73 -3.65 1.45
N HIS A 37 -6.32 -2.39 1.35
CA HIS A 37 -4.96 -1.91 1.62
C HIS A 37 -4.97 -1.17 2.95
N HIS A 38 -4.12 -1.58 3.90
CA HIS A 38 -3.83 -0.83 5.12
C HIS A 38 -2.37 -0.40 5.17
N ASP A 39 -2.15 0.86 5.50
CA ASP A 39 -0.80 1.35 5.73
C ASP A 39 -0.30 0.83 7.08
N PHE A 40 0.90 0.23 7.07
CA PHE A 40 1.58 -0.26 8.26
C PHE A 40 3.06 0.18 8.28
N PRO A 41 3.33 1.50 8.44
CA PRO A 41 4.70 2.02 8.40
C PRO A 41 5.49 1.58 9.66
N ILE A 42 6.31 0.55 9.51
CA ILE A 42 7.10 -0.09 10.59
C ILE A 42 8.57 0.35 10.57
N PRO A 43 8.79 1.64 10.80
CA PRO A 43 9.95 2.45 10.32
C PRO A 43 11.08 1.65 9.64
N VAL A 44 10.86 1.14 8.41
CA VAL A 44 11.90 0.45 7.62
C VAL A 44 13.04 1.42 7.29
N ASN A 45 12.68 2.65 6.92
CA ASN A 45 13.57 3.80 6.83
C ASN A 45 12.75 5.10 7.04
N ASP A 46 13.40 6.25 6.94
CA ASP A 46 12.80 7.57 7.17
C ASP A 46 11.64 7.91 6.22
N TRP A 47 11.50 7.21 5.09
CA TRP A 47 10.45 7.43 4.10
C TRP A 47 9.16 6.64 4.34
N SER A 48 9.16 5.68 5.28
CA SER A 48 8.01 4.80 5.55
C SER A 48 6.72 5.62 5.84
N ARG A 49 6.84 6.62 6.72
CA ARG A 49 5.74 7.51 7.08
C ARG A 49 5.45 8.58 6.01
N PRO A 50 6.44 9.32 5.48
CA PRO A 50 6.20 10.27 4.40
C PRO A 50 5.49 9.68 3.17
N ALA A 51 5.90 8.49 2.72
CA ALA A 51 5.29 7.83 1.57
C ALA A 51 3.82 7.42 1.84
N ALA A 52 3.52 6.88 3.03
CA ALA A 52 2.15 6.60 3.43
C ALA A 52 1.27 7.87 3.49
N ASN A 53 1.80 8.97 4.03
CA ASN A 53 1.11 10.26 4.03
C ASN A 53 0.85 10.78 2.61
N ALA A 54 1.82 10.64 1.70
CA ALA A 54 1.65 11.00 0.30
C ALA A 54 0.53 10.18 -0.36
N ALA A 55 0.53 8.86 -0.15
CA ALA A 55 -0.50 7.98 -0.71
C ALA A 55 -1.91 8.29 -0.19
N ARG A 56 -2.06 8.63 1.10
CA ARG A 56 -3.35 9.06 1.66
C ARG A 56 -3.84 10.39 1.12
N GLU A 57 -2.94 11.34 0.86
CA GLU A 57 -3.32 12.61 0.21
C GLU A 57 -3.76 12.38 -1.24
N VAL A 58 -3.07 11.50 -1.97
CA VAL A 58 -3.50 11.07 -3.32
C VAL A 58 -4.87 10.42 -3.26
N GLN A 59 -5.13 9.54 -2.29
CA GLN A 59 -6.46 8.94 -2.10
C GLN A 59 -7.53 10.00 -1.82
N ARG A 60 -7.24 10.97 -0.96
CA ARG A 60 -8.17 12.06 -0.62
C ARG A 60 -8.51 12.92 -1.83
N LEU A 61 -7.54 13.15 -2.72
CA LEU A 61 -7.69 14.03 -3.89
C LEU A 61 -8.25 13.31 -5.12
N GLY A 62 -7.91 12.04 -5.34
CA GLY A 62 -8.20 11.30 -6.57
C GLY A 62 -8.92 9.97 -6.39
N GLY A 63 -9.23 9.58 -5.15
CA GLY A 63 -9.90 8.32 -4.81
C GLY A 63 -8.98 7.10 -4.85
N ASP A 64 -9.57 5.94 -4.62
CA ASP A 64 -8.85 4.67 -4.45
C ASP A 64 -8.05 4.27 -5.69
N GLN A 65 -8.61 4.44 -6.89
CA GLN A 65 -7.92 4.09 -8.13
C GLN A 65 -6.64 4.91 -8.32
N ALA A 66 -6.68 6.21 -8.00
CA ALA A 66 -5.49 7.06 -8.04
C ALA A 66 -4.46 6.63 -6.99
N MET A 67 -4.90 6.29 -5.78
CA MET A 67 -4.01 5.80 -4.72
C MET A 67 -3.33 4.47 -5.10
N PHE A 68 -4.06 3.52 -5.71
CA PHE A 68 -3.48 2.26 -6.16
C PHE A 68 -2.47 2.46 -7.30
N ALA A 69 -2.77 3.33 -8.27
CA ALA A 69 -1.82 3.67 -9.33
C ALA A 69 -0.55 4.32 -8.76
N TYR A 70 -0.72 5.26 -7.84
CA TYR A 70 0.38 5.92 -7.14
C TYR A 70 1.21 4.97 -6.29
N THR A 71 0.57 4.00 -5.63
CA THR A 71 1.24 2.93 -4.86
C THR A 71 2.17 2.11 -5.75
N VAL A 72 1.71 1.67 -6.92
CA VAL A 72 2.56 0.94 -7.88
C VAL A 72 3.72 1.82 -8.36
N ALA A 73 3.48 3.11 -8.63
CA ALA A 73 4.52 4.03 -9.07
C ALA A 73 5.58 4.29 -7.99
N LEU A 74 5.16 4.44 -6.72
CA LEU A 74 6.07 4.53 -5.58
C LEU A 74 6.96 3.29 -5.49
N PHE A 75 6.39 2.08 -5.58
CA PHE A 75 7.20 0.86 -5.51
C PHE A 75 8.19 0.71 -6.66
N ARG A 76 7.85 1.19 -7.87
CA ARG A 76 8.80 1.24 -9.00
C ARG A 76 9.96 2.21 -8.78
N ARG A 77 9.80 3.19 -7.89
CA ARG A 77 10.77 4.26 -7.59
C ARG A 77 11.18 4.28 -6.12
N GLN A 78 11.09 3.12 -5.45
CA GLN A 78 11.29 2.99 -4.00
C GLN A 78 12.66 3.50 -3.54
N ASP A 79 13.69 3.33 -4.37
CA ASP A 79 15.06 3.74 -4.07
C ASP A 79 15.29 5.25 -4.26
N ASP A 80 14.35 5.97 -4.90
CA ASP A 80 14.46 7.38 -5.27
C ASP A 80 13.60 8.31 -4.39
N PHE A 81 13.06 7.77 -3.28
CA PHE A 81 12.10 8.50 -2.46
C PHE A 81 12.61 9.87 -2.01
N SER A 82 11.79 10.87 -2.32
CA SER A 82 11.99 12.25 -1.94
C SER A 82 10.66 12.98 -1.96
N HIS A 83 10.57 14.08 -1.23
CA HIS A 83 9.42 14.97 -1.29
C HIS A 83 9.14 15.50 -2.71
N GLY A 84 10.19 15.67 -3.53
CA GLY A 84 10.06 16.04 -4.95
C GLY A 84 9.40 14.93 -5.76
N LEU A 85 9.92 13.70 -5.65
CA LEU A 85 9.37 12.54 -6.32
C LEU A 85 7.89 12.32 -5.98
N PHE A 86 7.49 12.44 -4.71
CA PHE A 86 6.09 12.26 -4.31
C PHE A 86 5.15 13.27 -5.00
N LYS A 87 5.59 14.52 -5.09
CA LYS A 87 4.87 15.60 -5.78
C LYS A 87 4.75 15.31 -7.28
N ASP A 88 5.88 14.97 -7.91
CA ASP A 88 5.97 14.78 -9.36
C ASP A 88 5.18 13.55 -9.80
N LEU A 89 5.32 12.40 -9.13
CA LEU A 89 4.56 11.18 -9.44
C LEU A 89 3.05 11.37 -9.34
N ALA A 90 2.58 12.13 -8.35
CA ALA A 90 1.15 12.38 -8.19
C ALA A 90 0.58 13.20 -9.36
N ALA A 91 1.31 14.24 -9.78
CA ALA A 91 0.92 15.09 -10.90
C ALA A 91 1.01 14.36 -12.26
N GLU A 92 2.02 13.50 -12.44
CA GLU A 92 2.20 12.70 -13.66
C GLU A 92 1.07 11.68 -13.87
N LEU A 93 0.64 11.00 -12.79
CA LEU A 93 -0.38 9.95 -12.87
C LEU A 93 -1.80 10.51 -13.01
N ASN A 94 -2.04 11.70 -12.46
CA ASN A 94 -3.35 12.35 -12.55
C ASN A 94 -3.19 13.86 -12.45
N ALA A 95 -3.34 14.55 -13.59
CA ALA A 95 -3.20 15.99 -13.68
C ALA A 95 -4.20 16.80 -12.82
N ASN A 96 -5.27 16.16 -12.32
CA ASN A 96 -6.23 16.79 -11.40
C ASN A 96 -5.77 16.73 -9.93
N ILE A 97 -4.71 15.98 -9.61
CA ILE A 97 -4.15 15.91 -8.27
C ILE A 97 -3.10 17.00 -8.12
N ASP A 98 -3.31 17.88 -7.15
CA ASP A 98 -2.34 18.89 -6.76
C ASP A 98 -1.16 18.23 -6.04
N GLY A 99 -0.09 17.96 -6.80
CA GLY A 99 1.12 17.33 -6.28
C GLY A 99 1.75 18.12 -5.13
N GLU A 100 1.56 19.43 -5.05
CA GLU A 100 2.08 20.23 -3.92
C GLU A 100 1.42 19.84 -2.61
N LYS A 101 0.11 19.59 -2.61
CA LYS A 101 -0.59 19.10 -1.41
C LYS A 101 -0.07 17.73 -0.99
N VAL A 102 0.20 16.84 -1.95
CA VAL A 102 0.82 15.52 -1.70
C VAL A 102 2.18 15.68 -1.05
N ARG A 103 3.01 16.59 -1.55
CA ARG A 103 4.31 16.92 -0.95
C ARG A 103 4.17 17.42 0.49
N GLN A 104 3.23 18.33 0.73
CA GLN A 104 3.03 18.89 2.06
C GLN A 104 2.53 17.84 3.03
N ALA A 105 1.58 17.00 2.64
CA ALA A 105 1.10 15.90 3.46
C ALA A 105 2.25 14.96 3.89
N ALA A 106 3.14 14.63 2.96
CA ALA A 106 4.34 13.83 3.23
C ALA A 106 5.30 14.51 4.22
N LYS A 107 5.53 15.82 4.07
CA LYS A 107 6.42 16.60 4.96
C LYS A 107 5.86 16.78 6.37
N THR A 108 4.58 17.08 6.48
CA THR A 108 3.96 17.47 7.76
C THR A 108 3.38 16.29 8.53
N GLY A 109 3.31 15.11 7.90
CA GLY A 109 2.64 13.96 8.50
C GLY A 109 1.14 14.21 8.69
N ALA A 110 0.46 14.75 7.68
CA ALA A 110 -0.95 15.15 7.76
C ALA A 110 -1.90 14.03 8.23
N TYR A 111 -1.50 12.77 8.03
CA TYR A 111 -2.25 11.56 8.36
C TYR A 111 -1.66 10.77 9.53
N CYS A 112 -0.73 11.33 10.31
CA CYS A 112 -0.08 10.61 11.42
C CYS A 112 -1.07 9.98 12.42
N LYS A 113 -2.19 10.65 12.73
CA LYS A 113 -3.21 10.09 13.62
C LYS A 113 -3.87 8.84 13.03
N LEU A 114 -4.23 8.89 11.74
CA LEU A 114 -4.81 7.75 11.01
C LEU A 114 -3.81 6.59 10.96
N LEU A 115 -2.59 6.86 10.48
CA LEU A 115 -1.54 5.85 10.33
C LEU A 115 -1.20 5.17 11.67
N ASN A 116 -1.16 5.92 12.77
CA ASN A 116 -0.92 5.35 14.10
C ASN A 116 -2.09 4.46 14.55
N ALA A 117 -3.33 4.86 14.25
CA ALA A 117 -4.50 4.06 14.60
C ALA A 117 -4.58 2.76 13.77
N GLU A 118 -4.34 2.83 12.46
CA GLU A 118 -4.27 1.64 11.60
C GLU A 118 -3.15 0.71 12.02
N ALA A 119 -1.96 1.26 12.31
CA ALA A 119 -0.85 0.45 12.77
C ALA A 119 -1.14 -0.24 14.10
N LYS A 120 -1.75 0.46 15.05
CA LYS A 120 -2.20 -0.17 16.29
C LYS A 120 -3.19 -1.31 16.04
N GLN A 121 -4.20 -1.09 15.18
CA GLN A 121 -5.18 -2.13 14.85
C GLN A 121 -4.53 -3.33 14.17
N ALA A 122 -3.55 -3.10 13.27
CA ALA A 122 -2.79 -4.16 12.63
C ALA A 122 -2.01 -5.00 13.66
N SER A 123 -1.30 -4.34 14.58
CA SER A 123 -0.57 -5.02 15.66
C SER A 123 -1.48 -5.78 16.62
N ASP A 124 -2.63 -5.21 16.99
CA ASP A 124 -3.63 -5.90 17.82
C ASP A 124 -4.19 -7.15 17.11
N ARG A 125 -4.17 -7.18 15.77
CA ARG A 125 -4.49 -8.36 14.94
C ARG A 125 -3.28 -9.26 14.66
N GLY A 126 -2.14 -9.08 15.33
CA GLY A 126 -0.96 -9.95 15.17
C GLY A 126 -0.12 -9.70 13.92
N VAL A 127 -0.24 -8.52 13.29
CA VAL A 127 0.67 -8.07 12.23
C VAL A 127 1.95 -7.51 12.86
N SER A 128 3.08 -8.09 12.48
CA SER A 128 4.41 -7.71 12.99
C SER A 128 5.44 -7.46 11.87
N ALA A 129 5.08 -7.70 10.61
CA ALA A 129 5.96 -7.54 9.45
C ALA A 129 5.16 -7.14 8.20
N THR A 130 5.87 -6.65 7.17
CA THR A 130 5.28 -6.27 5.88
C THR A 130 5.99 -6.95 4.70
N PRO A 131 5.27 -7.35 3.63
CA PRO A 131 3.83 -7.33 3.55
C PRO A 131 3.25 -8.49 4.38
N THR A 132 2.20 -8.23 5.15
CA THR A 132 1.35 -9.28 5.71
C THR A 132 0.02 -9.23 4.99
N VAL A 133 -0.45 -10.36 4.49
CA VAL A 133 -1.74 -10.48 3.82
C VAL A 133 -2.64 -11.42 4.59
N TYR A 134 -3.87 -11.00 4.81
CA TYR A 134 -4.93 -11.85 5.32
C TYR A 134 -5.87 -12.27 4.19
N VAL A 135 -6.10 -13.58 4.07
CA VAL A 135 -7.23 -14.14 3.32
C VAL A 135 -8.21 -14.67 4.34
N ASN A 136 -9.31 -13.92 4.55
CA ASN A 136 -10.19 -14.08 5.71
C ASN A 136 -9.39 -14.07 7.04
N GLU A 137 -9.37 -15.18 7.77
CA GLU A 137 -8.64 -15.33 9.04
C GLU A 137 -7.21 -15.85 8.85
N GLU A 138 -6.87 -16.37 7.66
CA GLU A 138 -5.56 -16.94 7.39
C GLU A 138 -4.51 -15.84 7.17
N LYS A 139 -3.50 -15.78 8.05
CA LYS A 139 -2.38 -14.83 8.00
C LYS A 139 -1.24 -15.39 7.16
N LEU A 140 -0.80 -14.64 6.16
CA LEU A 140 0.33 -14.98 5.29
C LEU A 140 1.37 -13.85 5.32
N GLU A 141 2.61 -14.16 5.67
CA GLU A 141 3.72 -13.21 5.71
C GLU A 141 4.56 -13.33 4.42
N ALA A 142 4.79 -12.20 3.74
CA ALA A 142 5.46 -12.13 2.44
C ALA A 142 5.02 -13.23 1.43
N PRO A 143 3.71 -13.40 1.18
CA PRO A 143 3.23 -14.53 0.40
C PRO A 143 3.65 -14.48 -1.07
N SER A 144 3.78 -15.67 -1.64
CA SER A 144 3.82 -15.86 -3.10
C SER A 144 2.41 -15.85 -3.70
N ALA A 145 2.33 -15.78 -5.03
CA ALA A 145 1.04 -15.87 -5.73
C ALA A 145 0.34 -17.21 -5.46
N ASN A 146 1.07 -18.33 -5.53
CA ASN A 146 0.51 -19.66 -5.29
C ASN A 146 -0.07 -19.79 -3.88
N SER A 147 0.66 -19.33 -2.84
CA SER A 147 0.13 -19.39 -1.47
C SER A 147 -1.13 -18.55 -1.27
N LEU A 148 -1.31 -17.46 -2.02
CA LEU A 148 -2.55 -16.68 -1.98
C LEU A 148 -3.68 -17.36 -2.71
N ILE A 149 -3.40 -17.97 -3.87
CA ILE A 149 -4.38 -18.75 -4.63
C ILE A 149 -4.92 -19.88 -3.77
N ASP A 150 -4.02 -20.69 -3.19
CA ASP A 150 -4.39 -21.81 -2.32
C ASP A 150 -5.29 -21.34 -1.15
N ALA A 151 -4.93 -20.22 -0.51
CA ALA A 151 -5.70 -19.66 0.60
C ALA A 151 -7.06 -19.10 0.15
N ILE A 152 -7.15 -18.50 -1.05
CA ILE A 152 -8.41 -17.99 -1.61
C ILE A 152 -9.34 -19.15 -1.96
N GLU A 153 -8.84 -20.19 -2.62
CA GLU A 153 -9.63 -21.35 -3.02
C GLU A 153 -10.14 -22.13 -1.81
N LYS A 154 -9.33 -22.28 -0.77
CA LYS A 154 -9.73 -22.90 0.50
C LYS A 154 -10.81 -22.13 1.25
N ALA A 155 -10.95 -20.83 0.97
CA ALA A 155 -11.87 -19.92 1.65
C ALA A 155 -13.24 -19.78 0.95
N GLN A 156 -13.43 -20.43 -0.20
CA GLN A 156 -14.70 -20.49 -0.94
C GLN A 156 -15.57 -21.65 -0.47
#